data_AF-A0A3M1SHU6-F1
#
_entry.id   AF-A0A3M1SHU6-F1
#
_cell.length_a   1.000
_cell.length_b   1.000
_cell.length_c   1.000
_cell.angle_alpha   90.00
_cell.angle_beta   90.00
_cell.angle_gamma   90.00
#
_symmetry.space_group_name_H-M   'P 1'
#
loop_
_entity.id
_entity.type
_entity.pdbx_description
1 polymer ?
#
loop_
_entity_poly.entity_id
_entity_poly.type
_entity_poly.pdbx_seq_one_letter_code
_entity_poly.pdbx_strand_id
1 'polypeptide(L)'
;MEDDSRIQTRALIAIVLAFIVIMGYQFLFAPPPKKRVQPVERKTTKTEAPAPLKESTPVIPEAIPETEGKAEPGEIINVETPLYSVKISTLGAVIKRWELKKFTDDGGMPIVLATETDRTPPLSIGFGTDVSFKPLKFTPAGGVRDIRIETPDTSQKLTLVYKDERGILIERTFHFTGNDYRVDITERVTGPNNYWV
;
A
#
# COMPACT_ATOMS: atom_id res chain seq x y z
N MET A 1 -16.92 2.82 62.28
CA MET A 1 -17.71 2.72 61.02
C MET A 1 -17.41 3.92 60.11
N GLU A 2 -16.27 4.61 60.32
CA GLU A 2 -15.90 5.87 59.63
C GLU A 2 -14.95 5.71 58.42
N ASP A 3 -14.33 4.55 58.22
CA ASP A 3 -13.33 4.35 57.16
C ASP A 3 -13.95 4.31 55.74
N ASP A 4 -15.15 3.73 55.65
CA ASP A 4 -15.87 3.54 54.37
C ASP A 4 -16.28 4.88 53.72
N SER A 5 -16.61 5.88 54.54
CA SER A 5 -17.01 7.22 54.06
C SER A 5 -15.85 8.00 53.41
N ARG A 6 -14.62 7.82 53.92
CA ARG A 6 -13.42 8.47 53.37
C ARG A 6 -13.04 7.87 52.01
N ILE A 7 -13.17 6.56 51.86
CA ILE A 7 -12.92 5.85 50.59
C ILE A 7 -13.97 6.24 49.55
N GLN A 8 -15.26 6.24 49.92
CA GLN A 8 -16.34 6.66 49.02
C GLN A 8 -16.19 8.10 48.53
N THR A 9 -15.76 9.04 49.41
CA THR A 9 -15.53 10.43 49.02
C THR A 9 -14.38 10.56 48.01
N ARG A 10 -13.27 9.85 48.23
CA ARG A 10 -12.12 9.84 47.30
C ARG A 10 -12.48 9.19 45.96
N ALA A 11 -13.26 8.11 45.99
CA ALA A 11 -13.75 7.44 44.79
C ALA A 11 -14.67 8.34 43.97
N LEU A 12 -15.58 9.07 44.62
CA LEU A 12 -16.46 10.03 43.96
C LEU A 12 -15.67 11.16 43.28
N ILE A 13 -14.66 11.70 43.97
CA ILE A 13 -13.78 12.74 43.42
C ILE A 13 -13.02 12.23 42.19
N ALA A 14 -12.51 11.00 42.23
CA ALA A 14 -11.81 10.38 41.11
C ALA A 14 -12.72 10.22 39.88
N ILE A 15 -13.97 9.81 40.08
CA ILE A 15 -14.96 9.67 39.00
C ILE A 15 -15.25 11.03 38.35
N VAL A 16 -15.49 12.06 39.16
CA VAL A 16 -15.76 13.42 38.64
C VAL A 16 -14.55 13.97 37.88
N LEU A 17 -13.33 13.78 38.39
CA LEU A 17 -12.10 14.17 37.71
C LEU A 17 -11.92 13.43 36.38
N ALA A 18 -12.20 12.12 36.34
CA ALA A 18 -12.13 11.35 35.10
C ALA A 18 -13.11 11.88 34.03
N PHE A 19 -14.34 12.23 34.43
CA PHE A 19 -15.30 12.85 33.51
C PHE A 19 -14.82 14.20 32.98
N ILE A 20 -14.23 15.05 33.83
CA ILE A 20 -13.70 16.37 33.41
C ILE A 20 -12.58 16.19 32.39
N VAL A 21 -11.65 15.25 32.64
CA VAL A 21 -10.52 14.99 31.72
C VAL A 21 -11.02 14.51 30.35
N ILE A 22 -11.97 13.57 30.33
CA ILE A 22 -12.55 13.04 29.09
C ILE A 22 -13.29 14.16 28.32
N MET A 23 -14.08 14.97 29.00
CA MET A 23 -14.83 16.07 28.39
C MET A 23 -13.90 17.16 27.83
N GLY A 24 -12.85 17.51 28.58
CA GLY A 24 -11.83 18.47 28.14
C GLY A 24 -11.06 17.97 26.92
N TYR A 25 -10.71 16.68 26.88
CA TYR A 25 -10.04 16.10 25.72
C TYR A 25 -10.92 16.10 24.47
N GLN A 26 -12.20 15.72 24.60
CA GLN A 26 -13.16 15.80 23.49
C GLN A 26 -13.33 17.24 23.00
N PHE A 27 -13.39 18.23 23.88
CA PHE A 27 -13.55 19.63 23.46
C PHE A 27 -12.29 20.17 22.75
N LEU A 28 -11.10 19.82 23.22
CA LEU A 28 -9.84 20.30 22.63
C LEU A 28 -9.46 19.55 21.33
N PHE A 29 -9.87 18.29 21.18
CA PHE A 29 -9.39 17.40 20.10
C PHE A 29 -10.49 16.75 19.26
N ALA A 30 -11.78 17.09 19.42
CA ALA A 30 -12.83 16.55 18.56
C ALA A 30 -12.66 17.04 17.11
N PRO A 31 -12.52 16.12 16.13
CA PRO A 31 -12.47 16.49 14.72
C PRO A 31 -13.84 17.02 14.25
N PRO A 32 -13.87 17.99 13.33
CA PRO A 32 -15.12 18.53 12.81
C PRO A 32 -15.95 17.46 12.10
N PRO A 33 -17.30 17.52 12.18
CA PRO A 33 -18.16 16.55 11.55
C PRO A 33 -17.95 16.54 10.04
N LYS A 34 -17.60 15.37 9.50
CA LYS A 34 -17.42 15.17 8.05
C LYS A 34 -18.74 15.43 7.33
N LYS A 35 -18.74 16.43 6.44
CA LYS A 35 -19.87 16.76 5.57
C LYS A 35 -20.08 15.59 4.59
N ARG A 36 -21.27 14.97 4.66
CA ARG A 36 -21.67 13.87 3.78
C ARG A 36 -21.94 14.44 2.38
N VAL A 37 -21.11 14.09 1.40
CA VAL A 37 -21.33 14.46 -0.01
C VAL A 37 -22.30 13.46 -0.60
N GLN A 38 -23.41 13.94 -1.18
CA GLN A 38 -24.42 13.11 -1.85
C GLN A 38 -23.95 12.73 -3.26
N PRO A 39 -24.23 11.51 -3.76
CA PRO A 39 -23.94 11.12 -5.13
C PRO A 39 -24.87 11.85 -6.12
N VAL A 40 -24.31 12.38 -7.21
CA VAL A 40 -25.08 12.94 -8.34
C VAL A 40 -25.52 11.81 -9.26
N GLU A 41 -26.81 11.78 -9.55
CA GLU A 41 -27.48 10.84 -10.44
C GLU A 41 -27.23 11.19 -11.91
N ARG A 42 -26.79 10.20 -12.70
CA ARG A 42 -26.47 10.36 -14.14
C ARG A 42 -27.69 9.96 -14.97
N LYS A 43 -28.38 10.95 -15.53
CA LYS A 43 -29.47 10.75 -16.50
C LYS A 43 -28.98 10.00 -17.75
N THR A 44 -29.75 8.98 -18.11
CA THR A 44 -29.69 8.21 -19.35
C THR A 44 -30.21 9.04 -20.52
N THR A 45 -29.48 9.08 -21.64
CA THR A 45 -30.06 9.36 -22.95
C THR A 45 -29.74 8.19 -23.87
N LYS A 46 -30.80 7.51 -24.29
CA LYS A 46 -30.84 6.44 -25.28
C LYS A 46 -31.02 7.10 -26.66
N THR A 47 -30.13 6.80 -27.60
CA THR A 47 -30.37 6.99 -29.04
C THR A 47 -29.87 5.75 -29.80
N GLU A 48 -30.62 5.44 -30.84
CA GLU A 48 -30.88 4.16 -31.49
C GLU A 48 -29.81 3.70 -32.49
N ALA A 49 -29.82 2.40 -32.77
CA ALA A 49 -28.91 1.65 -33.65
C ALA A 49 -29.17 1.87 -35.15
N PRO A 50 -28.23 1.43 -36.01
CA PRO A 50 -28.54 0.27 -36.85
C PRO A 50 -27.46 -0.84 -36.83
N ALA A 51 -27.92 -2.07 -37.07
CA ALA A 51 -27.22 -3.37 -37.08
C ALA A 51 -26.45 -3.66 -38.40
N PRO A 52 -25.87 -4.85 -38.61
CA PRO A 52 -25.06 -5.72 -37.74
C PRO A 52 -23.68 -6.01 -38.37
N LEU A 53 -22.59 -5.97 -37.61
CA LEU A 53 -21.30 -6.53 -38.03
C LEU A 53 -20.85 -7.59 -37.03
N LYS A 54 -20.95 -8.84 -37.51
CA LYS A 54 -20.19 -10.05 -37.22
C LYS A 54 -19.54 -10.15 -35.83
N GLU A 55 -19.94 -11.21 -35.13
CA GLU A 55 -19.19 -11.82 -34.03
C GLU A 55 -17.68 -11.80 -34.32
N SER A 56 -16.96 -11.07 -33.50
CA SER A 56 -15.55 -11.28 -33.27
C SER A 56 -15.40 -11.56 -31.79
N THR A 57 -15.28 -12.84 -31.48
CA THR A 57 -14.79 -13.38 -30.22
C THR A 57 -13.59 -12.55 -29.75
N PRO A 58 -13.48 -12.17 -28.46
CA PRO A 58 -12.27 -11.56 -27.97
C PRO A 58 -11.13 -12.55 -28.16
N VAL A 59 -10.24 -12.23 -29.11
CA VAL A 59 -8.94 -12.88 -29.24
C VAL A 59 -8.20 -12.59 -27.95
N ILE A 60 -8.05 -13.62 -27.14
CA ILE A 60 -7.05 -13.70 -26.08
C ILE A 60 -5.72 -13.43 -26.77
N PRO A 61 -4.93 -12.40 -26.38
CA PRO A 61 -3.56 -12.33 -26.81
C PRO A 61 -2.79 -13.49 -26.18
N GLU A 62 -2.68 -14.56 -26.94
CA GLU A 62 -1.76 -15.65 -26.69
C GLU A 62 -0.34 -15.20 -27.08
N ALA A 63 0.61 -15.60 -26.24
CA ALA A 63 2.06 -15.49 -26.42
C ALA A 63 2.64 -14.06 -26.45
N ILE A 64 2.95 -13.54 -25.25
CA ILE A 64 4.07 -12.61 -25.11
C ILE A 64 5.35 -13.45 -25.28
N PRO A 65 6.27 -13.07 -26.18
CA PRO A 65 7.51 -13.81 -26.38
C PRO A 65 8.34 -13.84 -25.10
N GLU A 66 8.65 -15.05 -24.66
CA GLU A 66 9.74 -15.34 -23.72
C GLU A 66 11.04 -14.86 -24.39
N THR A 67 11.55 -13.71 -23.97
CA THR A 67 12.92 -13.29 -24.28
C THR A 67 13.51 -12.70 -23.02
N GLU A 68 14.24 -13.59 -22.34
CA GLU A 68 15.47 -13.37 -21.57
C GLU A 68 15.56 -12.12 -20.71
N GLY A 69 15.18 -12.34 -19.47
CA GLY A 69 15.49 -11.49 -18.31
C GLY A 69 14.72 -12.02 -17.12
N LYS A 70 14.84 -13.32 -16.81
CA LYS A 70 14.17 -13.91 -15.65
C LYS A 70 14.82 -13.32 -14.41
N ALA A 71 14.23 -12.26 -13.87
CA ALA A 71 14.64 -11.71 -12.59
C ALA A 71 14.51 -12.83 -11.56
N GLU A 72 15.61 -13.12 -10.88
CA GLU A 72 15.68 -14.24 -9.94
C GLU A 72 14.96 -13.87 -8.64
N PRO A 73 14.30 -14.84 -7.97
CA PRO A 73 13.71 -14.60 -6.67
C PRO A 73 14.76 -14.15 -5.65
N GLY A 74 14.58 -12.96 -5.05
CA GLY A 74 15.60 -12.36 -4.17
C GLY A 74 16.32 -11.15 -4.75
N GLU A 75 16.02 -10.78 -6.00
CA GLU A 75 16.53 -9.56 -6.61
C GLU A 75 16.02 -8.28 -5.93
N ILE A 76 16.86 -7.25 -5.94
CA ILE A 76 16.52 -5.89 -5.51
C ILE A 76 16.29 -5.04 -6.76
N ILE A 77 15.10 -4.48 -6.86
CA ILE A 77 14.68 -3.52 -7.89
C ILE A 77 14.89 -2.11 -7.33
N ASN A 78 15.68 -1.31 -8.02
CA ASN A 78 15.93 0.09 -7.66
C ASN A 78 14.95 0.99 -8.40
N VAL A 79 14.31 1.89 -7.66
CA VAL A 79 13.40 2.89 -8.19
C VAL A 79 13.96 4.26 -7.85
N GLU A 80 14.33 5.01 -8.87
CA GLU A 80 14.96 6.32 -8.75
C GLU A 80 14.05 7.39 -9.32
N THR A 81 13.68 8.38 -8.51
CA THR A 81 12.87 9.54 -8.93
C THR A 81 13.60 10.85 -8.60
N PRO A 82 13.14 12.03 -9.05
CA PRO A 82 13.76 13.30 -8.65
C PRO A 82 13.68 13.58 -7.14
N LEU A 83 12.74 12.95 -6.43
CA LEU A 83 12.43 13.23 -5.02
C LEU A 83 12.94 12.16 -4.05
N TYR A 84 13.02 10.90 -4.46
CA TYR A 84 13.39 9.79 -3.58
C TYR A 84 14.08 8.64 -4.32
N SER A 85 14.65 7.72 -3.55
CA SER A 85 15.19 6.44 -4.02
C SER A 85 14.60 5.29 -3.20
N VAL A 86 14.08 4.26 -3.85
CA VAL A 86 13.48 3.08 -3.19
C VAL A 86 14.18 1.81 -3.64
N LYS A 87 14.43 0.91 -2.70
CA LYS A 87 14.83 -0.47 -2.97
C LYS A 87 13.68 -1.41 -2.65
N ILE A 88 13.22 -2.16 -3.64
CA ILE A 88 12.11 -3.11 -3.51
C ILE A 88 12.68 -4.52 -3.69
N SER A 89 12.38 -5.43 -2.77
CA SER A 89 12.78 -6.83 -2.92
C SER A 89 11.69 -7.63 -3.63
N THR A 90 12.08 -8.40 -4.64
CA THR A 90 11.18 -9.40 -5.27
C THR A 90 10.87 -10.54 -4.30
N LEU A 91 11.64 -10.68 -3.23
CA LEU A 91 11.35 -11.57 -2.13
C LEU A 91 10.38 -10.87 -1.16
N GLY A 92 9.11 -11.25 -1.23
CA GLY A 92 8.01 -10.71 -0.45
C GLY A 92 7.34 -9.46 -1.03
N ALA A 93 7.83 -8.91 -2.15
CA ALA A 93 7.34 -7.66 -2.74
C ALA A 93 7.32 -6.50 -1.73
N VAL A 94 8.38 -6.40 -0.92
CA VAL A 94 8.51 -5.47 0.21
C VAL A 94 9.50 -4.35 -0.08
N ILE A 95 9.32 -3.22 0.60
CA ILE A 95 10.27 -2.11 0.57
C ILE A 95 11.40 -2.39 1.56
N LYS A 96 12.64 -2.37 1.07
CA LYS A 96 13.86 -2.59 1.85
C LYS A 96 14.55 -1.30 2.26
N ARG A 97 14.46 -0.27 1.41
CA ARG A 97 14.99 1.06 1.70
C ARG A 97 14.12 2.11 1.05
N TRP A 98 13.92 3.22 1.75
CA TRP A 98 13.26 4.40 1.19
C TRP A 98 13.99 5.65 1.63
N GLU A 99 14.59 6.36 0.70
CA GLU A 99 15.43 7.53 0.96
C GLU A 99 14.80 8.79 0.34
N LEU A 100 14.70 9.86 1.13
CA LEU A 100 14.14 11.14 0.69
C LEU A 100 15.26 12.11 0.34
N LYS A 101 15.38 12.49 -0.93
CA LYS A 101 16.53 13.28 -1.42
C LYS A 101 16.52 14.75 -0.98
N LYS A 102 15.34 15.29 -0.66
CA LYS A 102 15.19 16.71 -0.27
C LYS A 102 15.24 16.95 1.23
N PHE A 103 15.40 15.89 2.03
CA PHE A 103 15.42 15.98 3.48
C PHE A 103 16.72 15.38 3.99
N THR A 104 17.43 16.12 4.81
CA THR A 104 18.67 15.67 5.43
C THR A 104 18.55 15.71 6.94
N ASP A 105 19.34 14.88 7.62
CA ASP A 105 19.58 15.00 9.05
C ASP A 105 20.49 16.19 9.39
N ASP A 106 20.77 16.39 10.67
CA ASP A 106 21.65 17.45 11.18
C ASP A 106 23.09 17.32 10.65
N GLY A 107 23.47 16.14 10.15
CA GLY A 107 24.77 15.85 9.54
C GLY A 107 24.81 16.03 8.01
N GLY A 108 23.68 16.42 7.39
CA GLY A 108 23.58 16.60 5.94
C GLY A 108 23.38 15.30 5.15
N MET A 109 23.13 14.17 5.81
CA MET A 109 22.84 12.90 5.14
C MET A 109 21.34 12.78 4.81
N PRO A 110 20.95 12.21 3.65
CA PRO A 110 19.54 12.02 3.32
C PRO A 110 18.77 11.19 4.35
N ILE A 111 17.52 11.58 4.63
CA ILE A 111 16.64 10.85 5.56
C ILE A 111 16.20 9.52 4.92
N VAL A 112 16.32 8.43 5.68
CA VAL A 112 15.89 7.09 5.30
C VAL A 112 14.71 6.65 6.17
N LEU A 113 13.56 6.34 5.57
CA LEU A 113 12.31 6.02 6.27
C LEU A 113 12.14 4.53 6.58
N ALA A 114 12.70 3.65 5.75
CA ALA A 114 12.63 2.21 5.89
C ALA A 114 14.02 1.62 5.71
N THR A 115 14.38 0.63 6.53
CA THR A 115 15.71 0.03 6.49
C THR A 115 15.63 -1.49 6.47
N GLU A 116 16.69 -2.14 5.97
CA GLU A 116 16.73 -3.61 5.87
C GLU A 116 16.71 -4.33 7.22
N THR A 117 16.94 -3.59 8.33
CA THR A 117 16.99 -4.12 9.70
C THR A 117 15.61 -4.20 10.37
N ASP A 118 14.57 -3.73 9.69
CA ASP A 118 13.20 -3.80 10.22
C ASP A 118 12.78 -5.27 10.35
N ARG A 119 12.35 -5.69 11.56
CA ARG A 119 11.87 -7.06 11.83
C ARG A 119 10.71 -7.47 10.92
N THR A 120 9.94 -6.48 10.49
CA THR A 120 8.80 -6.59 9.58
C THR A 120 8.93 -5.46 8.56
N PRO A 121 9.43 -5.73 7.35
CA PRO A 121 9.55 -4.70 6.33
C PRO A 121 8.15 -4.20 5.92
N PRO A 122 8.03 -2.92 5.48
CA PRO A 122 6.78 -2.40 4.98
C PRO A 122 6.21 -3.26 3.85
N LEU A 123 4.87 -3.40 3.84
CA LEU A 123 4.11 -4.20 2.88
C LEU A 123 4.35 -5.71 2.98
N SER A 124 4.78 -6.21 4.14
CA SER A 124 4.83 -7.64 4.43
C SER A 124 3.45 -8.29 4.27
N ILE A 125 3.39 -9.49 3.71
CA ILE A 125 2.14 -10.22 3.44
C ILE A 125 1.98 -11.34 4.46
N GLY A 126 0.75 -11.58 4.91
CA GLY A 126 0.40 -12.73 5.75
C GLY A 126 -0.77 -13.55 5.21
N PHE A 127 -0.87 -14.80 5.69
CA PHE A 127 -1.96 -15.72 5.34
C PHE A 127 -2.53 -16.36 6.59
N GLY A 128 -3.86 -16.31 6.76
CA GLY A 128 -4.50 -16.85 7.96
C GLY A 128 -4.16 -16.03 9.22
N THR A 129 -3.96 -16.71 10.35
CA THR A 129 -3.65 -16.07 11.66
C THR A 129 -2.16 -15.82 11.88
N ASP A 130 -1.31 -16.32 10.98
CA ASP A 130 0.14 -16.15 11.05
C ASP A 130 0.59 -15.16 9.98
N VAL A 131 1.51 -14.28 10.36
CA VAL A 131 2.28 -13.53 9.39
C VAL A 131 3.30 -14.53 8.88
N SER A 132 2.94 -15.32 7.88
CA SER A 132 3.90 -16.29 7.32
C SER A 132 5.03 -15.52 6.64
N PHE A 133 6.06 -15.19 7.41
CA PHE A 133 7.25 -14.46 7.00
C PHE A 133 8.12 -15.25 6.02
N LYS A 134 7.68 -16.43 5.56
CA LYS A 134 8.34 -17.12 4.44
C LYS A 134 8.11 -16.26 3.20
N PRO A 135 9.13 -15.53 2.76
CA PRO A 135 8.87 -14.45 1.84
C PRO A 135 8.61 -15.05 0.45
N LEU A 136 7.46 -14.70 -0.10
CA LEU A 136 7.01 -15.20 -1.39
C LEU A 136 7.95 -14.74 -2.51
N LYS A 137 8.15 -15.59 -3.51
CA LYS A 137 9.04 -15.32 -4.63
C LYS A 137 8.24 -14.63 -5.74
N PHE A 138 8.23 -13.30 -5.75
CA PHE A 138 7.59 -12.55 -6.82
C PHE A 138 8.50 -12.44 -8.04
N THR A 139 7.90 -12.31 -9.22
CA THR A 139 8.58 -11.99 -10.46
C THR A 139 8.05 -10.67 -11.03
N PRO A 140 8.91 -9.78 -11.53
CA PRO A 140 8.47 -8.57 -12.22
C PRO A 140 7.81 -8.91 -13.55
N ALA A 141 6.60 -8.40 -13.75
CA ALA A 141 5.91 -8.49 -15.04
C ALA A 141 6.58 -7.55 -16.05
N GLY A 142 6.64 -7.98 -17.32
CA GLY A 142 7.18 -7.17 -18.41
C GLY A 142 8.71 -6.97 -18.38
N GLY A 143 9.44 -7.77 -17.59
CA GLY A 143 10.92 -7.75 -17.57
C GLY A 143 11.54 -6.50 -16.94
N VAL A 144 10.75 -5.69 -16.21
CA VAL A 144 11.24 -4.48 -15.54
C VAL A 144 12.19 -4.87 -14.40
N ARG A 145 13.41 -4.34 -14.40
CA ARG A 145 14.44 -4.61 -13.38
C ARG A 145 14.77 -3.42 -12.50
N ASP A 146 14.97 -2.26 -13.11
CA ASP A 146 15.14 -0.98 -12.41
C ASP A 146 14.23 0.06 -13.07
N ILE A 147 13.77 1.03 -12.28
CA ILE A 147 12.95 2.16 -12.72
C ILE A 147 13.73 3.44 -12.49
N ARG A 148 13.81 4.28 -13.53
CA ARG A 148 14.37 5.62 -13.42
C ARG A 148 13.39 6.63 -14.03
N ILE A 149 12.95 7.56 -13.21
CA ILE A 149 12.08 8.68 -13.57
C ILE A 149 12.93 9.94 -13.45
N GLU A 150 13.23 10.59 -14.58
CA GLU A 150 14.12 11.75 -14.60
C GLU A 150 13.34 13.07 -14.57
N THR A 151 12.12 13.07 -15.10
CA THR A 151 11.31 14.28 -15.22
C THR A 151 10.10 14.23 -14.27
N PRO A 152 9.73 15.36 -13.63
CA PRO A 152 8.62 15.40 -12.68
C PRO A 152 7.27 14.94 -13.26
N ASP A 153 7.01 15.20 -14.53
CA ASP A 153 5.73 14.92 -15.19
C ASP A 153 5.60 13.49 -15.75
N THR A 154 6.61 12.63 -15.52
CA THR A 154 6.57 11.23 -15.95
C THR A 154 6.22 10.30 -14.79
N SER A 155 5.66 9.15 -15.15
CA SER A 155 5.30 8.10 -14.20
C SER A 155 5.59 6.73 -14.78
N GLN A 156 5.92 5.78 -13.91
CA GLN A 156 6.16 4.39 -14.29
C GLN A 156 5.52 3.44 -13.29
N LYS A 157 5.21 2.23 -13.76
CA LYS A 157 4.62 1.18 -12.95
C LYS A 157 5.57 0.00 -12.81
N LEU A 158 5.64 -0.56 -11.60
CA LEU A 158 6.26 -1.85 -11.33
C LEU A 158 5.16 -2.82 -10.94
N THR A 159 5.02 -3.93 -11.66
CA THR A 159 4.09 -5.00 -11.26
C THR A 159 4.88 -6.23 -10.86
N LEU A 160 4.68 -6.69 -9.62
CA LEU A 160 5.26 -7.91 -9.07
C LEU A 160 4.16 -8.96 -8.98
N VAL A 161 4.45 -10.15 -9.50
CA VAL A 161 3.50 -11.25 -9.59
C VAL A 161 4.03 -12.46 -8.83
N TYR A 162 3.20 -13.02 -7.95
CA TYR A 162 3.42 -14.31 -7.33
C TYR A 162 2.34 -15.28 -7.79
N LYS A 163 2.75 -16.48 -8.21
CA LYS A 163 1.86 -17.58 -8.56
C LYS A 163 2.39 -18.87 -7.97
N ASP A 164 1.51 -19.70 -7.41
CA ASP A 164 1.86 -21.03 -6.91
C ASP A 164 1.09 -22.16 -7.60
N GLU A 165 1.50 -23.40 -7.29
CA GLU A 165 0.87 -24.61 -7.83
C GLU A 165 -0.57 -24.84 -7.31
N ARG A 166 -0.96 -24.15 -6.24
CA ARG A 166 -2.30 -24.23 -5.63
C ARG A 166 -3.28 -23.26 -6.27
N GLY A 167 -2.83 -22.47 -7.26
CA GLY A 167 -3.65 -21.49 -7.96
C GLY A 167 -3.78 -20.15 -7.24
N ILE A 168 -2.96 -19.88 -6.22
CA ILE A 168 -2.85 -18.55 -5.63
C ILE A 168 -2.17 -17.63 -6.64
N LEU A 169 -2.77 -16.47 -6.89
CA LEU A 169 -2.20 -15.39 -7.70
C LEU A 169 -2.25 -14.09 -6.88
N ILE A 170 -1.10 -13.46 -6.70
CA ILE A 170 -0.98 -12.14 -6.09
C ILE A 170 -0.27 -11.24 -7.09
N GLU A 171 -0.93 -10.15 -7.49
CA GLU A 171 -0.37 -9.10 -8.33
C GLU A 171 -0.31 -7.80 -7.51
N ARG A 172 0.90 -7.29 -7.31
CA ARG A 172 1.13 -6.01 -6.65
C ARG A 172 1.71 -5.02 -7.65
N THR A 173 0.95 -3.96 -7.93
CA THR A 173 1.37 -2.89 -8.84
C THR A 173 1.66 -1.62 -8.05
N PHE A 174 2.90 -1.14 -8.13
CA PHE A 174 3.33 0.16 -7.66
C PHE A 174 3.25 1.17 -8.81
N HIS A 175 2.77 2.37 -8.54
CA HIS A 175 2.77 3.49 -9.49
C HIS A 175 3.60 4.64 -8.91
N PHE A 176 4.73 4.91 -9.53
CA PHE A 176 5.66 5.97 -9.16
C PHE A 176 5.48 7.17 -10.07
N THR A 177 5.50 8.37 -9.50
CA THR A 177 5.47 9.65 -10.21
C THR A 177 6.74 10.44 -9.89
N GLY A 178 7.18 11.30 -10.80
CA GLY A 178 8.40 12.10 -10.62
C GLY A 178 8.24 13.33 -9.73
N ASN A 179 7.00 13.77 -9.48
CA ASN A 179 6.69 15.04 -8.81
C ASN A 179 6.02 14.89 -7.44
N ASP A 180 5.74 13.68 -6.98
CA ASP A 180 5.10 13.42 -5.68
C ASP A 180 5.88 12.36 -4.90
N TYR A 181 5.84 12.44 -3.56
CA TYR A 181 6.35 11.40 -2.67
C TYR A 181 5.35 10.25 -2.49
N ARG A 182 4.10 10.42 -2.93
CA ARG A 182 3.08 9.38 -2.92
C ARG A 182 3.39 8.31 -3.96
N VAL A 183 3.18 7.06 -3.56
CA VAL A 183 3.21 5.90 -4.44
C VAL A 183 1.89 5.18 -4.28
N ASP A 184 1.15 5.07 -5.38
CA ASP A 184 -0.09 4.30 -5.38
C ASP A 184 0.24 2.81 -5.47
N ILE A 185 -0.43 2.01 -4.65
CA ILE A 185 -0.25 0.56 -4.59
C ILE A 185 -1.61 -0.08 -4.85
N THR A 186 -1.67 -0.94 -5.86
CA THR A 186 -2.85 -1.76 -6.18
C THR A 186 -2.49 -3.23 -6.00
N GLU A 187 -3.33 -3.95 -5.26
CA GLU A 187 -3.16 -5.37 -5.00
C GLU A 187 -4.35 -6.14 -5.57
N ARG A 188 -4.08 -7.20 -6.34
CA ARG A 188 -5.09 -8.14 -6.82
C ARG A 188 -4.73 -9.53 -6.35
N VAL A 189 -5.68 -10.19 -5.70
CA VAL A 189 -5.47 -11.51 -5.12
C VAL A 189 -6.56 -12.46 -5.57
N THR A 190 -6.14 -13.63 -6.05
CA THR A 190 -7.01 -14.75 -6.41
C THR A 190 -6.56 -15.98 -5.62
N GLY A 191 -7.51 -16.73 -5.06
CA GLY A 191 -7.24 -18.03 -4.40
C GLY A 191 -7.52 -18.06 -2.89
N PRO A 192 -6.79 -17.34 -2.02
CA PRO A 192 -6.93 -17.46 -0.58
C PRO A 192 -8.15 -16.69 -0.05
N ASN A 193 -8.97 -17.36 0.78
CA ASN A 193 -10.09 -16.72 1.49
C ASN A 193 -9.64 -15.74 2.60
N ASN A 194 -8.38 -15.81 3.07
CA ASN A 194 -7.85 -15.05 4.21
C ASN A 194 -6.47 -14.40 3.89
N TYR A 195 -6.45 -13.42 2.99
CA TYR A 195 -5.26 -12.65 2.61
C TYR A 195 -5.24 -11.27 3.29
N TRP A 196 -4.07 -10.84 3.78
CA TRP A 196 -3.89 -9.52 4.39
C TRP A 196 -2.47 -8.95 4.18
N VAL A 197 -2.36 -7.62 4.25
CA VAL A 197 -1.15 -6.79 4.02
C VAL A 197 -1.02 -5.77 5.13
#